data_AF-A0A534USP8-F1
#
_entry.id   AF-A0A534USP8-F1
#
_cell.length_a   1.000
_cell.length_b   1.000
_cell.length_c   1.000
_cell.angle_alpha   90.00
_cell.angle_beta   90.00
_cell.angle_gamma   90.00
#
_symmetry.space_group_name_H-M   'P 1'
#
loop_
_entity.id
_entity.type
_entity.pdbx_description
1 polymer ?
#
loop_
_entity_poly.entity_id
_entity_poly.type
_entity_poly.pdbx_seq_one_letter_code
_entity_poly.pdbx_strand_id
1 'polypeptide(L)' 'MRNLLPFAIEEFGDQCWVYSWDIPHGDRLYGAVDVFLKRDDIGEESKQKLLIDNTARFYGLKFGNVIV' A
#
# COMPACT_ATOMS: atom_id res chain seq x y z
N MET A 1 9.99 18.34 8.94
CA MET A 1 9.82 16.92 9.31
C MET A 1 9.39 16.19 8.06
N ARG A 2 10.01 15.06 7.73
CA ARG A 2 9.63 14.22 6.59
C ARG A 2 8.59 13.19 7.06
N ASN A 3 7.55 12.96 6.28
CA ASN A 3 6.57 11.91 6.59
C ASN A 3 7.22 10.53 6.43
N LEU A 4 6.81 9.58 7.26
CA LEU A 4 7.41 8.24 7.32
C LEU A 4 7.29 7.48 6.00
N LEU A 5 6.11 7.49 5.38
CA LEU A 5 5.84 6.68 4.19
C LEU A 5 6.64 7.13 2.95
N PRO A 6 6.69 8.43 2.58
CA PRO A 6 7.53 8.87 1.47
C PRO A 6 9.02 8.54 1.67
N PHE A 7 9.52 8.65 2.91
CA PHE A 7 10.88 8.23 3.24
C PHE A 7 11.07 6.73 3.02
N ALA A 8 10.17 5.90 3.54
CA ALA A 8 10.24 4.45 3.39
C ALA A 8 10.18 3.99 1.92
N ILE A 9 9.40 4.69 1.09
CA ILE A 9 9.34 4.41 -0.36
C ILE A 9 10.66 4.80 -1.04
N GLU A 10 11.26 5.94 -0.71
CA GLU A 10 12.53 6.35 -1.33
C GLU A 10 13.68 5.41 -0.95
N GLU A 11 13.80 5.06 0.33
CA GLU A 11 14.94 4.28 0.83
C GLU A 11 14.89 2.81 0.39
N PHE A 12 13.69 2.21 0.32
CA PHE A 12 13.53 0.77 0.10
C PHE A 12 12.86 0.44 -1.24
N GLY A 13 12.28 1.43 -1.92
CA GLY A 13 11.46 1.29 -3.12
C GLY A 13 10.02 0.89 -2.82
N ASP A 14 9.08 1.39 -3.63
CA ASP A 14 7.64 1.16 -3.45
C ASP A 14 7.24 -0.31 -3.63
N GLN A 15 8.02 -1.11 -4.37
CA GLN A 15 7.77 -2.54 -4.51
C GLN A 15 7.92 -3.33 -3.19
N CYS A 16 8.60 -2.80 -2.17
CA CYS A 16 8.89 -3.54 -0.94
C CYS A 16 7.78 -3.49 0.12
N TRP A 17 6.67 -2.79 -0.14
CA TRP A 17 5.66 -2.47 0.87
C TRP A 17 4.26 -3.00 0.52
N VAL A 18 3.54 -3.44 1.54
CA VAL A 18 2.14 -3.89 1.45
C VAL A 18 1.30 -3.06 2.41
N TYR A 19 0.16 -2.56 1.94
CA TYR A 19 -0.81 -1.87 2.79
C TYR A 19 -1.57 -2.88 3.65
N SER A 20 -1.75 -2.55 4.94
CA SER A 20 -2.63 -3.28 5.86
C SER A 20 -3.47 -2.30 6.66
N TRP A 21 -4.76 -2.62 6.80
CA TRP A 21 -5.71 -1.81 7.58
C TRP A 21 -5.76 -2.22 9.06
N ASP A 22 -5.41 -3.47 9.37
CA ASP A 22 -5.34 -3.99 10.73
C ASP A 22 -6.67 -3.90 11.53
N ILE A 23 -7.80 -4.10 10.87
CA ILE A 23 -9.11 -4.26 11.52
C ILE A 23 -9.25 -5.66 12.12
N PRO A 24 -9.92 -5.82 13.28
CA PRO A 24 -10.83 -4.88 13.93
C PRO A 24 -10.26 -4.09 15.12
N HIS A 25 -8.96 -3.76 15.13
CA HIS A 25 -8.39 -2.98 16.23
C HIS A 25 -9.12 -1.63 16.39
N GLY A 26 -9.61 -1.37 17.61
CA GLY A 26 -10.57 -0.29 17.89
C GLY A 26 -9.99 1.13 17.82
N ASP A 27 -8.67 1.26 17.76
CA ASP A 27 -7.93 2.51 17.58
C ASP A 27 -7.69 2.84 16.09
N ARG A 28 -8.13 1.97 15.16
CA ARG A 28 -8.01 2.20 13.71
C ARG A 28 -9.14 3.07 13.19
N LEU A 29 -8.81 3.87 12.17
CA LEU A 29 -9.79 4.69 11.47
C LEU A 29 -10.67 3.82 10.56
N TYR A 30 -11.99 3.98 10.67
CA TYR A 30 -12.91 3.40 9.71
C TYR A 30 -12.74 4.09 8.33
N GLY A 31 -12.61 3.32 7.26
CA GLY A 31 -12.32 3.89 5.93
C GLY A 31 -10.89 4.43 5.76
N ALA A 32 -9.91 3.87 6.48
CA ALA A 32 -8.50 4.29 6.38
C ALA A 32 -7.94 4.22 4.94
N VAL A 33 -8.51 3.38 4.08
CA VAL A 33 -8.14 3.32 2.66
C VAL A 33 -8.44 4.63 1.93
N ASP A 34 -9.55 5.31 2.24
CA ASP A 34 -9.91 6.58 1.61
C ASP A 34 -8.94 7.70 2.02
N VAL A 35 -8.45 7.66 3.27
CA VAL A 35 -7.42 8.57 3.75
C VAL A 35 -6.09 8.30 3.04
N PHE A 36 -5.73 7.03 2.87
CA PHE A 36 -4.53 6.64 2.13
C PHE A 36 -4.58 7.10 0.66
N LEU A 37 -5.71 6.90 -0.02
CA LEU A 37 -5.89 7.29 -1.42
C LEU A 37 -5.82 8.81 -1.63
N LYS A 38 -6.22 9.61 -0.64
CA LYS A 38 -6.17 11.08 -0.70
C LYS A 38 -4.79 11.69 -0.42
N ARG A 39 -3.77 10.87 -0.08
CA ARG A 39 -2.41 11.36 0.14
C ARG A 39 -1.84 11.96 -1.14
N ASP A 40 -1.27 13.14 -1.05
CA ASP A 40 -0.58 13.84 -2.14
C ASP A 40 0.94 13.70 -2.06
N ASP A 41 1.45 13.07 -1.00
CA ASP A 41 2.88 12.89 -0.73
C ASP A 41 3.48 11.61 -1.33
N ILE A 42 2.69 10.81 -2.06
CA ILE A 42 3.09 9.63 -2.81
C ILE A 42 2.35 9.56 -4.15
N GLY A 43 2.99 9.03 -5.19
CA GLY A 43 2.41 8.93 -6.53
C GLY A 43 1.33 7.84 -6.65
N GLU A 44 0.44 7.99 -7.63
CA GLU A 44 -0.65 7.03 -7.90
C GLU A 44 -0.15 5.62 -8.22
N GLU A 45 0.96 5.49 -8.94
CA GLU A 45 1.58 4.19 -9.22
C GLU A 45 2.02 3.48 -7.93
N SER A 46 2.64 4.21 -7.00
CA SER A 46 3.04 3.64 -5.72
C SER A 46 1.81 3.25 -4.88
N LYS A 47 0.72 4.02 -4.92
CA LYS A 47 -0.55 3.64 -4.24
C LYS A 47 -1.09 2.32 -4.78
N GLN A 48 -1.11 2.15 -6.11
CA GLN A 48 -1.54 0.92 -6.77
C GLN A 48 -0.69 -0.28 -6.33
N LYS A 49 0.64 -0.14 -6.33
CA LYS A 49 1.57 -1.20 -5.88
C LYS A 49 1.32 -1.59 -4.42
N LEU A 50 1.23 -0.61 -3.53
CA LEU A 50 1.07 -0.86 -2.09
C LEU A 50 -0.28 -1.51 -1.76
N LEU A 51 -1.36 -1.14 -2.45
CA LEU A 51 -2.70 -1.67 -2.21
C LEU A 51 -2.94 -3.05 -2.85
N ILE A 52 -2.44 -3.25 -4.07
CA ILE A 52 -2.83 -4.39 -4.90
C ILE A 52 -1.61 -5.21 -5.35
N ASP A 53 -0.73 -4.62 -6.15
CA ASP A 53 0.24 -5.42 -6.94
C ASP A 53 1.26 -6.12 -6.04
N ASN A 54 1.76 -5.44 -5.01
CA ASN A 54 2.73 -6.04 -4.08
C ASN A 54 2.07 -7.12 -3.22
N THR A 55 0.81 -6.95 -2.82
CA THR A 55 0.06 -7.99 -2.10
C THR A 55 -0.09 -9.23 -2.97
N ALA A 56 -0.48 -9.05 -4.24
CA ALA A 56 -0.61 -10.16 -5.17
C ALA A 56 0.72 -10.89 -5.37
N ARG A 57 1.80 -10.16 -5.61
CA ARG A 57 3.15 -10.73 -5.78
C ARG A 57 3.65 -11.42 -4.50
N PHE A 58 3.47 -10.80 -3.33
CA PHE A 58 3.97 -11.32 -2.06
C PHE A 58 3.29 -12.63 -1.66
N TYR A 59 1.97 -12.74 -1.89
CA TYR A 59 1.20 -13.95 -1.58
C TYR A 59 1.04 -14.92 -2.77
N GLY A 60 1.62 -14.60 -3.94
CA GLY A 60 1.49 -15.42 -5.15
C GLY A 60 0.06 -15.53 -5.68
N LEU A 61 -0.76 -14.49 -5.48
CA LEU A 61 -2.16 -14.46 -5.93
C LEU A 61 -2.21 -14.30 -7.45
N LYS A 62 -3.03 -15.11 -8.12
CA LYS A 62 -3.28 -15.01 -9.56
C LYS A 62 -4.69 -14.52 -9.80
N PHE A 63 -4.84 -13.45 -10.59
CA PHE A 63 -6.12 -13.03 -11.12
C PHE A 63 -6.32 -13.71 -12.49
N GLY A 64 -6.97 -14.88 -12.48
CA GLY A 64 -7.17 -15.69 -13.69
C GLY A 64 -5.87 -16.32 -14.21
N ASN A 65 -5.64 -16.27 -15.53
CA ASN A 65 -4.44 -16.84 -16.19
C ASN A 65 -3.25 -15.87 -16.28
N VAL A 66 -3.36 -14.68 -15.68
CA VAL A 66 -2.26 -13.69 -15.68
C VAL A 66 -1.47 -13.85 -14.38
N ILE A 67 -0.16 -14.08 -14.53
CA ILE A 67 0.80 -14.00 -13.42
C ILE A 67 1.06 -12.50 -13.20
N VAL A 68 0.74 -12.01 -12.00
CA VAL A 68 1.11 -10.66 -11.54
C VAL A 68 2.45 -10.72 -10.81
#